data_AF-A0A5I5YS40-F1
#
_entry.id   AF-A0A5I5YS40-F1
#
_cell.length_a   1.000
_cell.length_b   1.000
_cell.length_c   1.000
_cell.angle_alpha   90.00
_cell.angle_beta   90.00
_cell.angle_gamma   90.00
#
_symmetry.space_group_name_H-M   'P 1'
#
loop_
_entity.id
_entity.type
_entity.pdbx_description
1 polymer ?
#
loop_
_entity_poly.entity_id
_entity_poly.type
_entity_poly.pdbx_seq_one_letter_code
_entity_poly.pdbx_strand_id
1 'polypeptide(L)'
;MNQSNASMTVIGAGSYGTALAITLARNGHQVVLWGHDPKHIATLEHDRCNVAFLPDVPFPDTLHLESDLATALAASRNILVVVPSHVFSDVLRQIKPLMRPDARLVWATKGLEAETGRLLQDVAREALGDQIPLAVISGPTFAKELAAGLPTAISLASTDETFADDLQQLLHCGKSFRVYINADFIGVQLGGAVKNVIAIGAGMSDGIGFGANARTALITRGLTEMSRLGAALGADPATFMGMAGLGDLVLTCTDNQSRNRRFGMMLGQGMDVKGAQDKIGQVVEGYRNTKEVRELAHRFGVEMPITEEIYQVLYCGKNAREAALTLLGRARKEELSRH
;
A
#
# COMPACT_ATOMS: atom_id res chain seq x y z
N MET A 1 7.45 15.86 -32.19
CA MET A 1 7.10 14.52 -31.69
C MET A 1 5.71 14.64 -31.09
N ASN A 2 4.73 13.89 -31.59
CA ASN A 2 3.37 13.93 -31.07
C ASN A 2 3.41 13.54 -29.59
N GLN A 3 3.28 14.53 -28.70
CA GLN A 3 3.09 14.26 -27.27
C GLN A 3 1.77 13.50 -27.16
N SER A 4 1.83 12.18 -26.94
CA SER A 4 0.67 11.42 -26.52
C SER A 4 0.20 12.01 -25.20
N ASN A 5 -0.92 12.72 -25.19
CA ASN A 5 -1.45 13.37 -24.00
C ASN A 5 -2.25 12.33 -23.19
N ALA A 6 -1.54 11.44 -22.50
CA ALA A 6 -2.11 10.41 -21.67
C ALA A 6 -2.79 11.04 -20.44
N SER A 7 -3.91 10.46 -20.00
CA SER A 7 -4.61 10.90 -18.80
C SER A 7 -3.83 10.55 -17.52
N MET A 8 -2.97 9.54 -17.57
CA MET A 8 -2.14 9.09 -16.45
C MET A 8 -0.87 8.41 -16.94
N THR A 9 0.25 8.66 -16.28
CA THR A 9 1.46 7.82 -16.33
C THR A 9 1.61 7.06 -15.03
N VAL A 10 1.63 5.73 -15.10
CA VAL A 10 1.78 4.84 -13.95
C VAL A 10 3.23 4.37 -13.86
N ILE A 11 3.91 4.74 -12.77
CA ILE A 11 5.29 4.36 -12.48
C ILE A 11 5.26 3.11 -11.59
N GLY A 12 5.53 1.94 -12.18
CA GLY A 12 5.59 0.66 -11.49
C GLY A 12 4.75 -0.43 -12.15
N ALA A 13 5.36 -1.25 -13.00
CA ALA A 13 4.74 -2.39 -13.69
C ALA A 13 4.55 -3.66 -12.83
N GLY A 14 4.43 -3.51 -11.51
CA GLY A 14 4.08 -4.62 -10.61
C GLY A 14 2.60 -4.97 -10.66
N SER A 15 2.18 -5.95 -9.86
CA SER A 15 0.78 -6.41 -9.80
C SER A 15 -0.24 -5.26 -9.60
N TYR A 16 -0.03 -4.39 -8.60
CA TYR A 16 -1.00 -3.35 -8.29
C TYR A 16 -0.96 -2.16 -9.25
N GLY A 17 0.24 -1.75 -9.70
CA GLY A 17 0.36 -0.69 -10.70
C GLY A 17 -0.24 -1.09 -12.04
N THR A 18 -0.02 -2.33 -12.47
CA THR A 18 -0.67 -2.89 -13.66
C THR A 18 -2.19 -2.94 -13.49
N ALA A 19 -2.70 -3.37 -12.33
CA ALA A 19 -4.15 -3.41 -12.08
C ALA A 19 -4.79 -2.02 -12.19
N LEU A 20 -4.19 -0.99 -11.56
CA LEU A 20 -4.67 0.39 -11.64
C LEU A 20 -4.59 0.95 -13.06
N ALA A 21 -3.52 0.64 -13.80
CA ALA A 21 -3.37 1.04 -15.19
C ALA A 21 -4.45 0.43 -16.09
N ILE A 22 -4.78 -0.86 -15.89
CA ILE A 22 -5.89 -1.54 -16.57
C ILE A 22 -7.23 -0.90 -16.19
N THR A 23 -7.46 -0.59 -14.92
CA THR A 23 -8.70 0.06 -14.47
C THR A 23 -8.91 1.40 -15.16
N LEU A 24 -7.89 2.27 -15.17
CA LEU A 24 -7.92 3.56 -15.84
C LEU A 24 -8.14 3.40 -17.35
N ALA A 25 -7.43 2.46 -17.98
CA ALA A 25 -7.54 2.22 -19.41
C ALA A 25 -8.94 1.70 -19.81
N ARG A 26 -9.56 0.83 -18.99
CA ARG A 26 -10.93 0.34 -19.19
C ARG A 26 -12.00 1.43 -19.04
N ASN A 27 -11.71 2.49 -18.29
CA ASN A 27 -12.56 3.68 -18.23
C ASN A 27 -12.45 4.52 -19.52
N GLY A 28 -11.67 4.09 -20.52
CA GLY A 28 -11.51 4.76 -21.80
C GLY A 28 -10.37 5.77 -21.84
N HIS A 29 -9.57 5.85 -20.78
CA HIS A 29 -8.44 6.78 -20.70
C HIS A 29 -7.19 6.23 -21.41
N GLN A 30 -6.40 7.13 -22.00
CA GLN A 30 -5.06 6.80 -22.48
C GLN A 30 -4.11 6.74 -21.28
N VAL A 31 -3.47 5.60 -21.06
CA VAL A 31 -2.61 5.36 -19.90
C VAL A 31 -1.26 4.88 -20.38
N VAL A 32 -0.19 5.41 -19.80
CA VAL A 32 1.17 4.88 -19.98
C VAL A 32 1.56 4.12 -18.72
N LEU A 33 2.00 2.88 -18.86
CA LEU A 33 2.56 2.07 -17.76
C LEU A 33 4.06 1.93 -17.98
N TRP A 34 4.83 2.50 -17.06
CA TRP A 34 6.28 2.42 -17.04
C TRP A 34 6.79 1.34 -16.10
N GLY A 35 7.86 0.66 -16.52
CA GLY A 35 8.60 -0.29 -15.70
C GLY A 35 10.10 -0.14 -15.87
N HIS A 36 10.83 -0.37 -14.78
CA HIS A 36 12.28 -0.15 -14.71
C HIS A 36 13.12 -1.19 -15.47
N ASP A 37 12.54 -2.34 -15.84
CA ASP A 37 13.21 -3.39 -16.61
C ASP A 37 12.66 -3.38 -18.05
N PRO A 38 13.43 -2.88 -19.03
CA PRO A 38 13.00 -2.86 -20.44
C PRO A 38 12.66 -4.24 -21.00
N LYS A 39 13.30 -5.31 -20.50
CA LYS A 39 12.97 -6.68 -20.96
C LYS A 39 11.60 -7.09 -20.47
N HIS A 40 11.29 -6.80 -19.20
CA HIS A 40 9.96 -7.04 -18.65
C HIS A 40 8.90 -6.25 -19.41
N ILE A 41 9.15 -4.96 -19.69
CA ILE A 41 8.23 -4.13 -20.47
C ILE A 41 8.02 -4.66 -21.90
N ALA A 42 9.07 -5.12 -22.58
CA ALA A 42 8.94 -5.74 -23.90
C ALA A 42 8.08 -7.01 -23.86
N THR A 43 8.20 -7.83 -22.80
CA THR A 43 7.32 -8.99 -22.59
C THR A 43 5.87 -8.56 -22.40
N LEU A 44 5.62 -7.56 -21.54
CA LEU A 44 4.28 -7.03 -21.31
C LEU A 44 3.62 -6.49 -22.59
N GLU A 45 4.40 -5.81 -23.44
CA GLU A 45 3.92 -5.28 -24.71
C GLU A 45 3.64 -6.39 -25.73
N HIS A 46 4.51 -7.40 -25.81
CA HIS A 46 4.29 -8.55 -26.71
C HIS A 46 3.07 -9.38 -26.31
N ASP A 47 2.96 -9.72 -25.03
CA ASP A 47 1.90 -10.58 -24.51
C ASP A 47 0.57 -9.83 -24.36
N ARG A 48 0.62 -8.49 -24.34
CA ARG A 48 -0.50 -7.60 -23.98
C ARG A 48 -1.21 -8.05 -22.71
N CYS A 49 -0.44 -8.56 -21.76
CA CYS A 49 -0.90 -9.12 -20.49
C CYS A 49 0.27 -9.22 -19.51
N ASN A 50 0.03 -9.01 -18.21
CA ASN A 50 1.04 -9.23 -17.18
C ASN A 50 0.93 -10.65 -16.62
N VAL A 51 1.32 -11.65 -17.41
CA VAL A 51 1.16 -13.08 -17.08
C VAL A 51 1.77 -13.42 -15.71
N ALA A 52 2.90 -12.80 -15.36
CA ALA A 52 3.60 -13.05 -14.09
C ALA A 52 2.80 -12.62 -12.85
N PHE A 53 2.03 -11.53 -12.94
CA PHE A 53 1.37 -10.93 -11.77
C PHE A 53 -0.18 -10.97 -11.82
N LEU A 54 -0.75 -10.92 -13.01
CA LEU A 54 -2.18 -10.84 -13.31
C LEU A 54 -2.48 -11.71 -14.55
N PRO A 55 -2.34 -13.04 -14.44
CA PRO A 55 -2.71 -13.92 -15.54
C PRO A 55 -4.18 -13.74 -15.90
N ASP A 56 -4.51 -13.97 -17.17
CA ASP A 56 -5.88 -13.93 -17.72
C ASP A 56 -6.53 -12.53 -17.74
N VAL A 57 -5.73 -11.46 -17.60
CA VAL A 57 -6.21 -10.08 -17.73
C VAL A 57 -5.53 -9.38 -18.92
N PRO A 58 -6.15 -9.40 -20.12
CA PRO A 58 -5.60 -8.70 -21.27
C PRO A 58 -5.63 -7.19 -21.07
N PHE A 59 -4.60 -6.52 -21.59
CA PHE A 59 -4.47 -5.08 -21.55
C PHE A 59 -5.40 -4.41 -22.56
N PRO A 60 -6.19 -3.41 -22.16
CA PRO A 60 -6.95 -2.59 -23.12
C PRO A 60 -6.03 -1.90 -24.12
N ASP A 61 -6.53 -1.62 -25.33
CA ASP A 61 -5.75 -0.94 -26.40
C ASP A 61 -5.27 0.46 -26.02
N THR A 62 -5.91 1.08 -25.04
CA THR A 62 -5.56 2.40 -24.51
C THR A 62 -4.47 2.37 -23.43
N LEU A 63 -4.00 1.18 -23.06
CA LEU A 63 -2.86 0.98 -22.15
C LEU A 63 -1.56 0.80 -22.95
N HIS A 64 -0.69 1.79 -22.89
CA HIS A 64 0.61 1.83 -23.57
C HIS A 64 1.73 1.49 -22.61
N LEU A 65 2.72 0.74 -23.08
CA LEU A 65 3.84 0.29 -22.28
C LEU A 65 5.06 1.12 -22.66
N GLU A 66 5.80 1.60 -21.66
CA GLU A 66 6.97 2.43 -21.89
C GLU A 66 8.13 2.01 -20.99
N SER A 67 9.34 1.97 -21.53
CA SER A 67 10.56 1.63 -20.79
C SER A 67 11.47 2.84 -20.57
N ASP A 68 11.37 3.87 -21.41
CA ASP A 68 12.08 5.14 -21.24
C ASP A 68 11.32 6.06 -20.28
N LEU A 69 11.95 6.35 -19.14
CA LEU A 69 11.30 7.12 -18.07
C LEU A 69 10.97 8.56 -18.48
N ALA A 70 11.83 9.20 -19.30
CA ALA A 70 11.59 10.56 -19.76
C ALA A 70 10.38 10.63 -20.71
N THR A 71 10.27 9.68 -21.63
CA THR A 71 9.15 9.53 -22.55
C THR A 71 7.84 9.28 -21.79
N ALA A 72 7.88 8.38 -20.79
CA ALA A 72 6.71 8.13 -19.95
C ALA A 72 6.25 9.39 -19.21
N LEU A 73 7.16 10.12 -18.54
CA LEU A 73 6.82 11.31 -17.77
C LEU A 73 6.38 12.50 -18.64
N ALA A 74 6.85 12.58 -19.88
CA ALA A 74 6.39 13.60 -20.82
C ALA A 74 4.93 13.37 -21.27
N ALA A 75 4.45 12.13 -21.24
CA ALA A 75 3.12 11.76 -21.76
C ALA A 75 1.96 12.28 -20.91
N SER A 76 2.15 12.51 -19.60
CA SER A 76 1.07 12.98 -18.73
C SER A 76 1.54 13.92 -17.65
N ARG A 77 0.68 14.91 -17.33
CA ARG A 77 0.85 15.71 -16.10
C ARG A 77 0.51 14.91 -14.84
N ASN A 78 -0.31 13.86 -14.93
CA ASN A 78 -0.71 13.05 -13.78
C ASN A 78 0.23 11.84 -13.68
N ILE A 79 0.92 11.71 -12.55
CA ILE A 79 1.88 10.64 -12.31
C ILE A 79 1.39 9.81 -11.12
N LEU A 80 1.12 8.53 -11.37
CA LEU A 80 0.72 7.55 -10.36
C LEU A 80 1.88 6.63 -10.00
N VAL A 81 2.44 6.78 -8.80
CA VAL A 81 3.55 5.96 -8.31
C VAL A 81 3.05 4.74 -7.53
N VAL A 82 3.39 3.55 -8.02
CA VAL A 82 2.98 2.25 -7.45
C VAL A 82 4.17 1.32 -7.33
N VAL A 83 5.16 1.75 -6.56
CA VAL A 83 6.41 1.02 -6.32
C VAL A 83 6.46 0.55 -4.86
N PRO A 84 7.33 -0.42 -4.50
CA PRO A 84 7.59 -0.73 -3.10
C PRO A 84 8.05 0.49 -2.29
N SER A 85 7.67 0.59 -1.01
CA SER A 85 7.96 1.81 -0.21
C SER A 85 9.46 2.10 -0.12
N HIS A 86 10.29 1.07 -0.03
CA HIS A 86 11.73 1.20 0.13
C HIS A 86 12.46 1.81 -1.07
N VAL A 87 11.85 1.84 -2.27
CA VAL A 87 12.41 2.51 -3.45
C VAL A 87 11.70 3.83 -3.77
N PHE A 88 10.68 4.20 -3.00
CA PHE A 88 9.84 5.37 -3.29
C PHE A 88 10.66 6.66 -3.38
N SER A 89 11.53 6.92 -2.38
CA SER A 89 12.40 8.10 -2.33
C SER A 89 13.34 8.18 -3.55
N ASP A 90 13.95 7.05 -3.94
CA ASP A 90 14.84 6.98 -5.09
C ASP A 90 14.12 7.21 -6.41
N VAL A 91 12.90 6.67 -6.54
CA VAL A 91 12.04 6.93 -7.71
C VAL A 91 11.67 8.41 -7.78
N LEU A 92 11.29 9.04 -6.67
CA LEU A 92 10.97 10.48 -6.67
C LEU A 92 12.15 11.35 -7.12
N ARG A 93 13.38 11.02 -6.66
CA ARG A 93 14.60 11.72 -7.11
C ARG A 93 14.86 11.54 -8.60
N GLN A 94 14.59 10.35 -9.15
CA GLN A 94 14.77 10.07 -10.58
C GLN A 94 13.74 10.78 -11.45
N ILE A 95 12.47 10.83 -11.04
CA ILE A 95 11.42 11.47 -11.84
C ILE A 95 11.50 13.00 -11.79
N LYS A 96 11.93 13.61 -10.66
CA LYS A 96 11.95 15.07 -10.47
C LYS A 96 12.52 15.86 -11.66
N PRO A 97 13.73 15.57 -12.19
CA PRO A 97 14.29 16.35 -13.30
C PRO A 97 13.57 16.16 -14.64
N LEU A 98 12.72 15.14 -14.76
CA LEU A 98 12.00 14.77 -15.99
C LEU A 98 10.52 15.14 -15.94
N MET A 99 10.01 15.54 -14.77
CA MET A 99 8.62 15.93 -14.59
C MET A 99 8.29 17.17 -15.42
N ARG A 100 7.07 17.18 -15.95
CA ARG A 100 6.51 18.38 -16.57
C ARG A 100 6.36 19.50 -15.53
N PRO A 101 6.42 20.77 -15.93
CA PRO A 101 6.19 21.90 -15.01
C PRO A 101 4.79 21.90 -14.36
N ASP A 102 3.79 21.30 -15.01
CA ASP A 102 2.40 21.20 -14.56
C ASP A 102 2.08 19.85 -13.87
N ALA A 103 3.10 19.08 -13.49
CA ALA A 103 2.93 17.75 -12.96
C ALA A 103 2.21 17.71 -11.60
N ARG A 104 1.47 16.63 -11.38
CA ARG A 104 0.75 16.29 -10.14
C ARG A 104 1.03 14.84 -9.79
N LEU A 105 1.25 14.54 -8.52
CA LEU A 105 1.70 13.23 -8.08
C LEU A 105 0.65 12.55 -7.21
N VAL A 106 0.23 11.36 -7.59
CA VAL A 106 -0.54 10.44 -6.75
C VAL A 106 0.28 9.19 -6.48
N TRP A 107 0.14 8.56 -5.32
CA TRP A 107 0.70 7.23 -5.10
C TRP A 107 -0.30 6.26 -4.52
N ALA A 108 -0.12 4.99 -4.88
CA ALA A 108 -0.80 3.86 -4.26
C ALA A 108 0.19 2.95 -3.51
N THR A 109 1.39 3.48 -3.26
CA THR A 109 2.45 2.86 -2.45
C THR A 109 2.02 2.84 -0.98
N LYS A 110 2.05 1.67 -0.33
CA LYS A 110 1.59 1.45 1.04
C LYS A 110 2.75 1.08 1.97
N GLY A 111 3.29 2.06 2.68
CA GLY A 111 4.38 1.88 3.63
C GLY A 111 4.92 3.20 4.14
N LEU A 112 6.07 3.14 4.82
CA LEU A 112 6.81 4.32 5.28
C LEU A 112 8.16 4.37 4.56
N GLU A 113 8.90 5.46 4.71
CA GLU A 113 10.26 5.53 4.19
C GLU A 113 11.16 4.52 4.91
N ALA A 114 11.92 3.75 4.13
CA ALA A 114 12.88 2.81 4.67
C ALA A 114 13.90 3.47 5.61
N GLU A 115 14.25 2.77 6.68
CA GLU A 115 15.22 3.16 7.71
C GLU A 115 14.84 4.38 8.57
N THR A 116 14.00 5.29 8.08
CA THR A 116 13.60 6.49 8.83
C THR A 116 12.18 6.40 9.35
N GLY A 117 11.30 5.56 8.77
CA GLY A 117 9.89 5.48 9.11
C GLY A 117 9.10 6.79 8.90
N ARG A 118 9.59 7.72 8.06
CA ARG A 118 8.87 8.95 7.72
C ARG A 118 7.64 8.64 6.87
N LEU A 119 6.63 9.51 6.93
CA LEU A 119 5.48 9.41 6.04
C LEU A 119 5.91 9.72 4.60
N LEU A 120 5.31 9.05 3.63
CA LEU A 120 5.66 9.24 2.22
C LEU A 120 5.34 10.65 1.72
N GLN A 121 4.38 11.35 2.35
CA GLN A 121 4.15 12.77 2.10
C GLN A 121 5.38 13.63 2.40
N ASP A 122 6.11 13.33 3.49
CA ASP A 122 7.26 14.13 3.92
C ASP A 122 8.42 13.88 2.96
N VAL A 123 8.59 12.61 2.56
CA VAL A 123 9.53 12.21 1.50
C VAL A 123 9.21 12.90 0.17
N ALA A 124 7.94 12.96 -0.20
CA ALA A 124 7.50 13.60 -1.44
C ALA A 124 7.74 15.11 -1.42
N ARG A 125 7.41 15.80 -0.31
CA ARG A 125 7.68 17.23 -0.15
C ARG A 125 9.18 17.53 -0.16
N GLU A 126 10.00 16.73 0.51
CA GLU A 126 11.45 16.90 0.49
C GLU A 126 12.02 16.69 -0.93
N ALA A 127 11.59 15.62 -1.60
CA ALA A 127 12.10 15.30 -2.92
C ALA A 127 11.64 16.31 -3.97
N LEU A 128 10.37 16.72 -3.96
CA LEU A 128 9.73 17.44 -5.06
C LEU A 128 9.45 18.93 -4.77
N GLY A 129 9.41 19.32 -3.50
CA GLY A 129 8.96 20.63 -3.04
C GLY A 129 7.46 20.70 -2.75
N ASP A 130 7.02 21.79 -2.13
CA ASP A 130 5.64 21.96 -1.64
C ASP A 130 4.63 22.42 -2.70
N GLN A 131 5.09 22.75 -3.91
CA GLN A 131 4.25 23.32 -4.97
C GLN A 131 3.51 22.26 -5.80
N ILE A 132 3.94 20.99 -5.71
CA ILE A 132 3.34 19.90 -6.50
C ILE A 132 2.10 19.38 -5.76
N PRO A 133 0.92 19.33 -6.40
CA PRO A 133 -0.25 18.67 -5.83
C PRO A 133 0.03 17.19 -5.56
N LEU A 134 -0.21 16.76 -4.32
CA LEU A 134 0.01 15.40 -3.87
C LEU A 134 -1.33 14.70 -3.60
N ALA A 135 -1.42 13.42 -3.93
CA ALA A 135 -2.56 12.56 -3.62
C ALA A 135 -2.11 11.15 -3.19
N VAL A 136 -2.95 10.48 -2.42
CA VAL A 136 -2.73 9.10 -1.97
C VAL A 136 -4.00 8.28 -2.15
N ILE A 137 -3.83 7.05 -2.64
CA ILE A 137 -4.88 6.06 -2.80
C ILE A 137 -4.62 4.89 -1.83
N SER A 138 -5.59 4.56 -1.01
CA SER A 138 -5.54 3.39 -0.13
C SER A 138 -6.93 2.78 0.06
N GLY A 139 -7.00 1.53 0.53
CA GLY A 139 -8.27 0.82 0.69
C GLY A 139 -8.18 -0.67 0.41
N PRO A 140 -9.27 -1.42 0.70
CA PRO A 140 -9.36 -2.85 0.53
C PRO A 140 -9.36 -3.19 -0.97
N THR A 141 -8.19 -3.54 -1.48
CA THR A 141 -8.04 -3.81 -2.90
C THR A 141 -6.97 -4.85 -3.16
N PHE A 142 -7.39 -6.02 -3.64
CA PHE A 142 -6.48 -6.97 -4.27
C PHE A 142 -6.34 -6.67 -5.74
N ALA A 143 -5.08 -6.65 -6.22
CA ALA A 143 -4.76 -6.33 -7.59
C ALA A 143 -5.45 -7.27 -8.60
N LYS A 144 -5.58 -8.56 -8.29
CA LYS A 144 -6.25 -9.54 -9.15
C LYS A 144 -7.74 -9.21 -9.34
N GLU A 145 -8.45 -8.92 -8.25
CA GLU A 145 -9.87 -8.59 -8.29
C GLU A 145 -10.13 -7.26 -9.01
N LEU A 146 -9.30 -6.25 -8.73
CA LEU A 146 -9.35 -4.96 -9.41
C LEU A 146 -9.11 -5.13 -10.92
N ALA A 147 -8.08 -5.88 -11.30
CA ALA A 147 -7.75 -6.18 -12.69
C ALA A 147 -8.80 -7.06 -13.38
N ALA A 148 -9.53 -7.90 -12.65
CA ALA A 148 -10.68 -8.64 -13.17
C ALA A 148 -11.96 -7.77 -13.28
N GLY A 149 -11.94 -6.52 -12.80
CA GLY A 149 -13.09 -5.62 -12.82
C GLY A 149 -14.16 -5.98 -11.79
N LEU A 150 -13.79 -6.67 -10.71
CA LEU A 150 -14.71 -6.99 -9.62
C LEU A 150 -14.99 -5.77 -8.74
N PRO A 151 -16.18 -5.68 -8.12
CA PRO A 151 -16.56 -4.56 -7.27
C PRO A 151 -15.53 -4.27 -6.17
N THR A 152 -14.93 -3.09 -6.25
CA THR A 152 -13.87 -2.64 -5.36
C THR A 152 -14.14 -1.20 -4.94
N ALA A 153 -13.69 -0.82 -3.74
CA ALA A 153 -13.80 0.54 -3.26
C ALA A 153 -12.54 0.99 -2.51
N ILE A 154 -12.16 2.24 -2.71
CA ILE A 154 -10.95 2.85 -2.15
C ILE A 154 -11.22 4.24 -1.56
N SER A 155 -10.34 4.69 -0.69
CA SER A 155 -10.20 6.08 -0.27
C SER A 155 -9.13 6.79 -1.11
N LEU A 156 -9.40 8.05 -1.43
CA LEU A 156 -8.49 8.98 -2.08
C LEU A 156 -8.39 10.23 -1.22
N ALA A 157 -7.16 10.62 -0.85
CA ALA A 157 -6.90 11.90 -0.20
C ALA A 157 -5.94 12.73 -1.06
N SER A 158 -6.08 14.05 -1.02
CA SER A 158 -5.28 14.99 -1.81
C SER A 158 -4.95 16.24 -1.00
N THR A 159 -3.82 16.87 -1.29
CA THR A 159 -3.47 18.21 -0.79
C THR A 159 -4.10 19.33 -1.62
N ASP A 160 -4.77 18.98 -2.73
CA ASP A 160 -5.44 19.89 -3.67
C ASP A 160 -6.82 19.32 -4.06
N GLU A 161 -7.88 20.10 -3.86
CA GLU A 161 -9.26 19.67 -4.10
C GLU A 161 -9.54 19.39 -5.57
N THR A 162 -9.02 20.23 -6.48
CA THR A 162 -9.20 20.03 -7.93
C THR A 162 -8.55 18.73 -8.39
N PHE A 163 -7.37 18.42 -7.86
CA PHE A 163 -6.70 17.16 -8.15
C PHE A 163 -7.43 15.95 -7.56
N ALA A 164 -8.05 16.10 -6.38
CA ALA A 164 -8.89 15.05 -5.79
C ALA A 164 -10.08 14.72 -6.71
N ASP A 165 -10.79 15.75 -7.18
CA ASP A 165 -11.95 15.60 -8.06
C ASP A 165 -11.56 15.02 -9.42
N ASP A 166 -10.48 15.52 -10.04
CA ASP A 166 -9.93 14.98 -11.28
C ASP A 166 -9.61 13.48 -11.14
N LEU A 167 -8.90 13.10 -10.08
CA LEU A 167 -8.53 11.70 -9.83
C LEU A 167 -9.75 10.83 -9.54
N GLN A 168 -10.72 11.34 -8.77
CA GLN A 168 -11.96 10.64 -8.52
C GLN A 168 -12.68 10.34 -9.83
N GLN A 169 -12.80 11.31 -10.74
CA GLN A 169 -13.44 11.13 -12.05
C GLN A 169 -12.68 10.13 -12.93
N LEU A 170 -11.35 10.20 -12.98
CA LEU A 170 -10.52 9.29 -13.78
C LEU A 170 -10.65 7.83 -13.32
N LEU A 171 -10.65 7.61 -12.01
CA LEU A 171 -10.65 6.27 -11.43
C LEU A 171 -12.08 5.71 -11.32
N HIS A 172 -13.06 6.53 -10.95
CA HIS A 172 -14.40 6.05 -10.62
C HIS A 172 -15.08 5.36 -11.81
N CYS A 173 -15.54 4.14 -11.58
CA CYS A 173 -16.37 3.39 -12.49
C CYS A 173 -17.61 2.91 -11.74
N GLY A 174 -18.78 3.47 -12.07
CA GLY A 174 -20.02 3.24 -11.32
C GLY A 174 -20.46 1.77 -11.22
N LYS A 175 -19.89 0.88 -12.04
CA LYS A 175 -20.18 -0.56 -12.04
C LYS A 175 -19.24 -1.37 -11.14
N SER A 176 -17.96 -1.00 -11.03
CA SER A 176 -16.93 -1.87 -10.46
C SER A 176 -15.90 -1.18 -9.58
N PHE A 177 -15.74 0.15 -9.62
CA PHE A 177 -14.72 0.82 -8.83
C PHE A 177 -15.21 2.14 -8.23
N ARG A 178 -15.42 2.16 -6.92
CA ARG A 178 -15.87 3.35 -6.18
C ARG A 178 -14.70 4.03 -5.49
N VAL A 179 -14.61 5.34 -5.66
CA VAL A 179 -13.56 6.18 -5.06
C VAL A 179 -14.22 7.18 -4.12
N TYR A 180 -13.87 7.08 -2.83
CA TYR A 180 -14.36 7.96 -1.78
C TYR A 180 -13.28 8.99 -1.44
N ILE A 181 -13.61 10.28 -1.57
CA ILE A 181 -12.72 11.35 -1.11
C ILE A 181 -12.65 11.30 0.43
N ASN A 182 -11.44 11.41 0.95
CA ASN A 182 -11.16 11.58 2.36
C ASN A 182 -10.21 12.78 2.52
N ALA A 183 -10.53 13.72 3.42
CA ALA A 183 -9.71 14.90 3.68
C ALA A 183 -8.44 14.57 4.49
N ASP A 184 -8.39 13.42 5.16
CA ASP A 184 -7.29 13.03 6.04
C ASP A 184 -6.15 12.34 5.27
N PHE A 185 -5.24 13.17 4.77
CA PHE A 185 -4.06 12.72 4.03
C PHE A 185 -3.13 11.82 4.84
N ILE A 186 -2.99 12.08 6.15
CA ILE A 186 -2.11 11.33 7.04
C ILE A 186 -2.72 9.96 7.35
N GLY A 187 -4.00 9.92 7.74
CA GLY A 187 -4.69 8.69 8.10
C GLY A 187 -4.77 7.69 6.95
N VAL A 188 -4.99 8.16 5.72
CA VAL A 188 -5.05 7.29 4.52
C VAL A 188 -3.71 6.59 4.27
N GLN A 189 -2.57 7.28 4.48
CA GLN A 189 -1.23 6.68 4.37
C GLN A 189 -0.97 5.68 5.49
N LEU A 190 -1.21 6.09 6.74
CA LEU A 190 -0.91 5.28 7.93
C LEU A 190 -1.72 3.98 7.95
N GLY A 191 -3.00 4.04 7.57
CA GLY A 191 -3.83 2.84 7.48
C GLY A 191 -3.22 1.78 6.57
N GLY A 192 -2.76 2.20 5.38
CA GLY A 192 -2.08 1.33 4.43
C GLY A 192 -0.75 0.74 4.92
N ALA A 193 0.02 1.50 5.71
CA ALA A 193 1.31 1.06 6.24
C ALA A 193 1.16 0.06 7.41
N VAL A 194 0.36 0.43 8.42
CA VAL A 194 0.21 -0.34 9.68
C VAL A 194 -0.55 -1.65 9.44
N LYS A 195 -1.53 -1.69 8.52
CA LYS A 195 -2.33 -2.89 8.28
C LYS A 195 -1.50 -4.10 7.86
N ASN A 196 -0.40 -3.88 7.13
CA ASN A 196 0.49 -4.95 6.70
C ASN A 196 1.21 -5.61 7.88
N VAL A 197 1.56 -4.83 8.91
CA VAL A 197 2.14 -5.34 10.15
C VAL A 197 1.13 -6.23 10.87
N ILE A 198 -0.07 -5.72 11.11
CA ILE A 198 -1.12 -6.47 11.80
C ILE A 198 -1.51 -7.76 11.04
N ALA A 199 -1.50 -7.72 9.70
CA ALA A 199 -1.74 -8.90 8.88
C ALA A 199 -0.70 -10.01 9.04
N ILE A 200 0.57 -9.66 9.30
CA ILE A 200 1.60 -10.65 9.66
C ILE A 200 1.23 -11.31 10.98
N GLY A 201 0.87 -10.53 12.01
CA GLY A 201 0.43 -11.08 13.29
C GLY A 201 -0.81 -11.98 13.16
N ALA A 202 -1.77 -11.59 12.31
CA ALA A 202 -2.97 -12.39 12.05
C ALA A 202 -2.61 -13.72 11.38
N GLY A 203 -1.70 -13.67 10.41
CA GLY A 203 -1.11 -14.86 9.81
C GLY A 203 -0.43 -15.75 10.84
N MET A 204 0.42 -15.20 11.71
CA MET A 204 1.12 -15.94 12.76
C MET A 204 0.13 -16.63 13.70
N SER A 205 -0.90 -15.92 14.15
CA SER A 205 -1.97 -16.48 15.00
C SER A 205 -2.64 -17.68 14.34
N ASP A 206 -2.94 -17.59 13.04
CA ASP A 206 -3.54 -18.70 12.29
C ASP A 206 -2.53 -19.85 12.07
N GLY A 207 -1.26 -19.55 11.81
CA GLY A 207 -0.20 -20.54 11.67
C GLY A 207 0.08 -21.34 12.95
N ILE A 208 -0.06 -20.71 14.12
CA ILE A 208 0.05 -21.37 15.44
C ILE A 208 -1.17 -22.27 15.72
N GLY A 209 -2.33 -21.96 15.14
CA GLY A 209 -3.57 -22.73 15.30
C GLY A 209 -4.57 -22.18 16.33
N PHE A 210 -4.52 -20.88 16.68
CA PHE A 210 -5.45 -20.29 17.67
C PHE A 210 -6.88 -20.05 17.14
N GLY A 211 -7.08 -20.05 15.82
CA GLY A 211 -8.39 -19.94 15.20
C GLY A 211 -8.96 -18.52 15.09
N ALA A 212 -10.21 -18.43 14.63
CA ALA A 212 -10.83 -17.17 14.20
C ALA A 212 -11.00 -16.13 15.33
N ASN A 213 -11.25 -16.56 16.57
CA ASN A 213 -11.44 -15.65 17.70
C ASN A 213 -10.18 -14.83 17.99
N ALA A 214 -9.01 -15.49 18.00
CA ALA A 214 -7.73 -14.82 18.20
C ALA A 214 -7.41 -13.86 17.05
N ARG A 215 -7.68 -14.26 15.81
CA ARG A 215 -7.54 -13.39 14.63
C ARG A 215 -8.40 -12.14 14.74
N THR A 216 -9.68 -12.28 15.09
CA THR A 216 -10.59 -11.15 15.26
C THR A 216 -10.13 -10.21 16.38
N ALA A 217 -9.73 -10.76 17.53
CA ALA A 217 -9.19 -9.95 18.63
C ALA A 217 -7.95 -9.16 18.19
N LEU A 218 -7.05 -9.79 17.42
CA LEU A 218 -5.86 -9.13 16.90
C LEU A 218 -6.19 -8.01 15.91
N ILE A 219 -7.16 -8.23 15.00
CA ILE A 219 -7.64 -7.19 14.07
C ILE A 219 -8.17 -5.98 14.85
N THR A 220 -9.05 -6.21 15.83
CA THR A 220 -9.64 -5.14 16.63
C THR A 220 -8.58 -4.35 17.40
N ARG A 221 -7.64 -5.04 18.05
CA ARG A 221 -6.57 -4.40 18.83
C ARG A 221 -5.54 -3.71 17.94
N GLY A 222 -5.24 -4.29 16.78
CA GLY A 222 -4.38 -3.69 15.76
C GLY A 222 -4.97 -2.41 15.18
N LEU A 223 -6.30 -2.37 14.99
CA LEU A 223 -7.00 -1.14 14.64
C LEU A 223 -6.84 -0.07 15.73
N THR A 224 -6.94 -0.45 17.01
CA THR A 224 -6.70 0.49 18.12
C THR A 224 -5.27 1.06 18.12
N GLU A 225 -4.25 0.24 17.83
CA GLU A 225 -2.87 0.72 17.70
C GLU A 225 -2.71 1.68 16.52
N MET A 226 -3.29 1.33 15.37
CA MET A 226 -3.32 2.17 14.18
C MET A 226 -3.96 3.53 14.45
N SER A 227 -5.16 3.56 15.06
CA SER A 227 -5.86 4.79 15.42
C SER A 227 -5.09 5.64 16.43
N ARG A 228 -4.46 5.01 17.43
CA ARG A 228 -3.65 5.72 18.43
C ARG A 228 -2.42 6.37 17.81
N LEU A 229 -1.71 5.65 16.95
CA LEU A 229 -0.59 6.20 16.20
C LEU A 229 -1.06 7.35 15.30
N GLY A 230 -2.14 7.12 14.54
CA GLY A 230 -2.75 8.14 13.70
C GLY A 230 -3.06 9.44 14.43
N ALA A 231 -3.77 9.35 15.57
CA ALA A 231 -4.12 10.51 16.38
C ALA A 231 -2.87 11.27 16.87
N ALA A 232 -1.81 10.55 17.26
CA ALA A 232 -0.55 11.18 17.68
C ALA A 232 0.18 11.93 16.55
N LEU A 233 -0.05 11.54 15.29
CA LEU A 233 0.43 12.23 14.10
C LEU A 233 -0.55 13.28 13.56
N GLY A 234 -1.69 13.51 14.21
CA GLY A 234 -2.71 14.47 13.78
C GLY A 234 -3.67 13.97 12.70
N ALA A 235 -3.73 12.66 12.45
CA ALA A 235 -4.77 12.07 11.59
C ALA A 235 -6.14 12.09 12.30
N ASP A 236 -7.22 12.08 11.50
CA ASP A 236 -8.58 11.95 12.00
C ASP A 236 -8.85 10.47 12.37
N PRO A 237 -9.16 10.16 13.65
CA PRO A 237 -9.48 8.80 14.07
C PRO A 237 -10.60 8.13 13.25
N ALA A 238 -11.55 8.90 12.72
CA ALA A 238 -12.66 8.39 11.92
C ALA A 238 -12.19 7.75 10.60
N THR A 239 -11.06 8.20 10.04
CA THR A 239 -10.46 7.62 8.82
C THR A 239 -10.17 6.14 8.98
N PHE A 240 -9.76 5.72 10.18
CA PHE A 240 -9.40 4.33 10.44
C PHE A 240 -10.62 3.41 10.50
N MET A 241 -11.83 3.94 10.68
CA MET A 241 -13.07 3.16 10.57
C MET A 241 -13.53 2.98 9.12
N GLY A 242 -12.92 3.70 8.17
CA GLY A 242 -13.25 3.65 6.75
C GLY A 242 -12.44 2.64 5.94
N MET A 243 -12.37 2.88 4.63
CA MET A 243 -11.73 1.96 3.68
C MET A 243 -10.21 1.87 3.89
N ALA A 244 -9.53 2.99 4.10
CA ALA A 244 -8.07 3.01 4.28
C ALA A 244 -7.59 2.36 5.59
N GLY A 245 -8.46 2.21 6.59
CA GLY A 245 -8.16 1.55 7.86
C GLY A 245 -8.80 0.17 7.96
N LEU A 246 -9.94 0.08 8.64
CA LEU A 246 -10.66 -1.15 8.97
C LEU A 246 -10.94 -2.00 7.72
N GLY A 247 -11.40 -1.39 6.63
CA GLY A 247 -11.70 -2.11 5.39
C GLY A 247 -10.48 -2.87 4.86
N ASP A 248 -9.38 -2.15 4.62
CA ASP A 248 -8.14 -2.75 4.10
C ASP A 248 -7.48 -3.69 5.11
N LEU A 249 -7.57 -3.39 6.41
CA LEU A 249 -7.09 -4.25 7.48
C LEU A 249 -7.79 -5.60 7.49
N VAL A 250 -9.12 -5.61 7.47
CA VAL A 250 -9.91 -6.85 7.47
C VAL A 250 -9.56 -7.68 6.24
N LEU A 251 -9.62 -7.09 5.03
CA LEU A 251 -9.29 -7.79 3.79
C LEU A 251 -7.90 -8.44 3.85
N THR A 252 -6.91 -7.70 4.36
CA THR A 252 -5.51 -8.15 4.38
C THR A 252 -5.26 -9.24 5.43
N CYS A 253 -6.01 -9.25 6.52
CA CYS A 253 -5.87 -10.23 7.60
C CYS A 253 -6.64 -11.53 7.34
N THR A 254 -7.70 -11.51 6.52
CA THR A 254 -8.60 -12.67 6.36
C THR A 254 -8.39 -13.46 5.07
N ASP A 255 -7.73 -12.90 4.06
CA ASP A 255 -7.56 -13.54 2.75
C ASP A 255 -6.08 -13.87 2.41
N ASN A 256 -5.85 -15.03 1.79
CA ASN A 256 -4.52 -15.51 1.42
C ASN A 256 -3.92 -14.86 0.16
N GLN A 257 -4.68 -14.06 -0.58
CA GLN A 257 -4.11 -13.13 -1.56
C GLN A 257 -3.12 -12.16 -0.90
N SER A 258 -3.29 -11.88 0.40
CA SER A 258 -2.33 -11.13 1.21
C SER A 258 -1.01 -11.88 1.40
N ARG A 259 0.06 -11.32 0.82
CA ARG A 259 1.44 -11.77 1.05
C ARG A 259 1.84 -11.71 2.52
N ASN A 260 1.45 -10.64 3.22
CA ASN A 260 1.77 -10.42 4.64
C ASN A 260 1.13 -11.48 5.53
N ARG A 261 -0.13 -11.83 5.26
CA ARG A 261 -0.84 -12.89 5.99
C ARG A 261 -0.18 -14.26 5.75
N ARG A 262 0.10 -14.60 4.49
CA ARG A 262 0.78 -15.88 4.15
C ARG A 262 2.16 -15.97 4.77
N PHE A 263 2.92 -14.88 4.76
CA PHE A 263 4.22 -14.78 5.41
C PHE A 263 4.09 -15.05 6.91
N GLY A 264 3.19 -14.33 7.61
CA GLY A 264 2.91 -14.58 9.02
C GLY A 264 2.50 -16.02 9.33
N MET A 265 1.69 -16.63 8.47
CA MET A 265 1.25 -18.02 8.61
C MET A 265 2.41 -19.02 8.58
N MET A 266 3.39 -18.82 7.68
CA MET A 266 4.59 -19.65 7.64
C MET A 266 5.44 -19.50 8.91
N LEU A 267 5.57 -18.27 9.44
CA LEU A 267 6.28 -18.03 10.69
C LEU A 267 5.57 -18.68 11.89
N GLY A 268 4.25 -18.62 11.94
CA GLY A 268 3.45 -19.31 12.96
C GLY A 268 3.59 -20.84 12.91
N GLN A 269 3.88 -21.39 11.73
CA GLN A 269 4.17 -22.81 11.51
C GLN A 269 5.63 -23.19 11.84
N GLY A 270 6.45 -22.24 12.29
CA GLY A 270 7.84 -22.47 12.71
C GLY A 270 8.88 -22.30 11.60
N MET A 271 8.51 -21.80 10.42
CA MET A 271 9.47 -21.42 9.39
C MET A 271 10.26 -20.19 9.83
N ASP A 272 11.56 -20.12 9.50
CA ASP A 272 12.35 -18.91 9.73
C ASP A 272 11.98 -17.79 8.74
N VAL A 273 12.35 -16.55 9.09
CA VAL A 273 12.05 -15.34 8.31
C VAL A 273 12.55 -15.44 6.87
N LYS A 274 13.78 -15.91 6.66
CA LYS A 274 14.39 -15.97 5.34
C LYS A 274 13.70 -17.01 4.47
N GLY A 275 13.50 -18.21 5.00
CA GLY A 275 12.78 -19.28 4.31
C GLY A 275 11.35 -18.88 3.93
N ALA A 276 10.66 -18.13 4.80
CA ALA A 276 9.32 -17.63 4.51
C ALA A 276 9.32 -16.54 3.42
N GLN A 277 10.31 -15.63 3.40
CA GLN A 277 10.45 -14.64 2.33
C GLN A 277 10.74 -15.30 0.98
N ASP A 278 11.70 -16.24 0.95
CA ASP A 278 12.09 -16.97 -0.25
C ASP A 278 10.89 -17.74 -0.84
N LYS A 279 10.07 -18.36 0.02
CA LYS A 279 8.87 -19.09 -0.41
C LYS A 279 7.74 -18.20 -0.92
N ILE A 280 7.63 -16.96 -0.44
CA ILE A 280 6.66 -15.99 -0.98
C ILE A 280 7.09 -15.52 -2.38
N GLY A 281 8.39 -15.42 -2.65
CA GLY A 281 8.96 -15.09 -3.96
C GLY A 281 8.67 -13.66 -4.44
N GLN A 282 8.14 -12.81 -3.56
CA GLN A 282 7.75 -11.42 -3.82
C GLN A 282 8.02 -10.56 -2.58
N VAL A 283 8.14 -9.25 -2.77
CA VAL A 283 8.31 -8.31 -1.65
C VAL A 283 7.15 -8.44 -0.64
N VAL A 284 7.50 -8.60 0.64
CA VAL A 284 6.58 -8.58 1.78
C VAL A 284 6.73 -7.23 2.48
N GLU A 285 5.91 -6.25 2.09
CA GLU A 285 5.97 -4.88 2.65
C GLU A 285 5.89 -4.85 4.18
N GLY A 286 5.04 -5.70 4.76
CA GLY A 286 4.86 -5.76 6.22
C GLY A 286 6.14 -6.07 6.98
N TYR A 287 7.08 -6.82 6.38
CA TYR A 287 8.36 -7.12 7.02
C TYR A 287 9.13 -5.84 7.33
N ARG A 288 9.31 -4.96 6.34
CA ARG A 288 10.01 -3.68 6.50
C ARG A 288 9.18 -2.68 7.31
N ASN A 289 7.88 -2.56 6.98
CA ASN A 289 6.96 -1.68 7.69
C ASN A 289 6.94 -1.96 9.20
N THR A 290 7.15 -3.19 9.67
CA THR A 290 7.20 -3.47 11.10
C THR A 290 8.30 -2.66 11.81
N LYS A 291 9.51 -2.59 11.25
CA LYS A 291 10.60 -1.79 11.83
C LYS A 291 10.27 -0.30 11.76
N GLU A 292 9.81 0.16 10.60
CA GLU A 292 9.51 1.58 10.35
C GLU A 292 8.35 2.10 11.21
N VAL A 293 7.27 1.34 11.35
CA VAL A 293 6.11 1.69 12.19
C VAL A 293 6.51 1.70 13.67
N ARG A 294 7.34 0.75 14.10
CA ARG A 294 7.88 0.72 15.46
C ARG A 294 8.72 1.95 15.77
N GLU A 295 9.64 2.32 14.88
CA GLU A 295 10.48 3.51 15.03
C GLU A 295 9.64 4.79 15.04
N LEU A 296 8.64 4.88 14.16
CA LEU A 296 7.69 5.98 14.15
C LEU A 296 6.92 6.07 15.48
N ALA A 297 6.38 4.95 15.97
CA ALA A 297 5.67 4.90 17.25
C ALA A 297 6.55 5.35 18.42
N HIS A 298 7.82 4.91 18.46
CA HIS A 298 8.77 5.36 19.48
C HIS A 298 9.03 6.87 19.43
N ARG A 299 9.22 7.45 18.23
CA ARG A 299 9.43 8.91 18.10
C ARG A 299 8.27 9.73 18.61
N PHE A 300 7.04 9.22 18.50
CA PHE A 300 5.83 9.88 18.96
C PHE A 300 5.37 9.40 20.35
N GLY A 301 6.14 8.54 21.04
CA GLY A 301 5.79 8.04 22.37
C GLY A 301 4.53 7.17 22.41
N VAL A 302 4.16 6.52 21.29
CA VAL A 302 2.94 5.72 21.16
C VAL A 302 3.21 4.26 21.48
N GLU A 303 2.47 3.69 22.44
CA GLU A 303 2.52 2.26 22.73
C GLU A 303 1.83 1.46 21.59
N MET A 304 2.58 0.60 20.90
CA MET A 304 2.06 -0.35 19.90
C MET A 304 2.50 -1.80 20.20
N PRO A 305 1.87 -2.46 21.18
CA PRO A 305 2.28 -3.78 21.67
C PRO A 305 2.33 -4.90 20.62
N ILE A 306 1.35 -4.98 19.73
CA ILE A 306 1.28 -5.97 18.66
C ILE A 306 2.44 -5.73 17.70
N THR A 307 2.65 -4.47 17.32
CA THR A 307 3.78 -4.08 16.46
C THR A 307 5.12 -4.43 17.09
N GLU A 308 5.30 -4.19 18.40
CA GLU A 308 6.51 -4.54 19.14
C GLU A 308 6.76 -6.06 19.11
N GLU A 309 5.74 -6.86 19.42
CA GLU A 309 5.88 -8.31 19.46
C GLU A 309 6.16 -8.91 18.08
N ILE A 310 5.55 -8.36 17.02
CA ILE A 310 5.87 -8.74 15.64
C ILE A 310 7.32 -8.34 15.31
N TYR A 311 7.80 -7.17 15.74
CA TYR A 311 9.20 -6.78 15.57
C TYR A 311 10.16 -7.76 16.24
N GLN A 312 9.87 -8.18 17.49
CA GLN A 312 10.69 -9.14 18.20
C GLN A 312 10.79 -10.48 17.46
N VAL A 313 9.70 -10.95 16.84
CA VAL A 313 9.72 -12.17 16.02
C VAL A 313 10.54 -11.97 14.74
N LEU A 314 10.31 -10.87 14.02
CA LEU A 314 10.90 -10.64 12.70
C LEU A 314 12.39 -10.25 12.72
N TYR A 315 12.83 -9.56 13.78
CA TYR A 315 14.16 -8.94 13.84
C TYR A 315 15.01 -9.42 15.02
N CYS A 316 14.39 -9.93 16.10
CA CYS A 316 15.11 -10.38 17.29
C CYS A 316 15.09 -11.91 17.47
N GLY A 317 14.46 -12.65 16.55
CA GLY A 317 14.40 -14.11 16.61
C GLY A 317 13.51 -14.67 17.72
N LYS A 318 12.61 -13.86 18.30
CA LYS A 318 11.64 -14.33 19.31
C LYS A 318 10.70 -15.37 18.68
N ASN A 319 10.39 -16.44 19.40
CA ASN A 319 9.45 -17.44 18.91
C ASN A 319 8.03 -16.85 18.79
N ALA A 320 7.33 -17.13 17.68
CA ALA A 320 5.99 -16.59 17.42
C ALA A 320 4.95 -16.97 18.50
N ARG A 321 5.05 -18.19 19.06
CA ARG A 321 4.16 -18.65 20.13
C ARG A 321 4.42 -17.91 21.44
N GLU A 322 5.68 -17.66 21.77
CA GLU A 322 6.08 -16.88 22.94
C GLU A 322 5.63 -15.42 22.82
N ALA A 323 5.75 -14.82 21.64
CA ALA A 323 5.26 -13.48 21.36
C ALA A 323 3.73 -13.38 21.57
N ALA A 324 2.97 -14.35 21.06
CA ALA A 324 1.53 -14.39 21.28
C ALA A 324 1.14 -14.56 22.77
N LEU A 325 1.85 -15.42 23.52
CA LEU A 325 1.65 -15.57 24.96
C LEU A 325 1.97 -14.27 25.71
N THR A 326 2.98 -13.52 25.26
CA THR A 326 3.32 -12.21 25.84
C THR A 326 2.17 -11.20 25.66
N LEU A 327 1.53 -11.17 24.49
CA LEU A 327 0.35 -10.32 24.24
C LEU A 327 -0.84 -10.72 25.10
N LEU A 328 -1.11 -12.02 25.25
CA LEU A 328 -2.21 -12.54 26.07
C LEU A 328 -2.00 -12.31 27.57
N GLY A 329 -0.75 -12.35 28.04
CA GLY A 329 -0.39 -12.17 29.45
C GLY A 329 -0.37 -10.71 29.92
N ARG A 330 -0.58 -9.73 29.03
CA ARG A 330 -0.61 -8.31 29.42
C ARG A 330 -1.74 -8.03 30.42
N ALA A 331 -1.43 -7.24 31.45
CA ALA A 331 -2.37 -6.86 32.49
C ALA A 331 -3.66 -6.23 31.92
N ARG A 332 -4.80 -6.52 32.55
CA ARG A 332 -6.14 -6.04 32.16
C ARG A 332 -6.11 -4.51 31.99
N LYS A 333 -6.28 -4.01 30.76
CA LYS A 333 -6.60 -2.60 30.45
C LYS A 333 -8.06 -2.53 30.02
N GLU A 334 -8.76 -1.45 30.37
CA GLU A 334 -10.12 -1.18 29.91
C GLU A 334 -10.18 -1.10 28.36
N GLU A 335 -11.33 -1.47 27.78
CA GLU A 335 -11.51 -1.54 26.32
C GLU A 335 -11.50 -0.16 25.65
N LEU A 336 -12.02 0.86 26.35
CA LEU A 336 -12.00 2.26 25.94
C LEU A 336 -11.31 3.06 27.03
N SER A 337 -10.12 3.61 26.74
CA SER A 337 -9.53 4.64 27.60
C SER A 337 -10.45 5.87 27.56
N ARG A 338 -11.08 6.20 28.69
CA ARG A 338 -11.91 7.40 28.82
C ARG A 338 -11.03 8.62 28.54
N HIS A 339 -11.46 9.44 27.57
CA HIS A 339 -10.90 10.76 27.30
C HIS A 339 -11.11 11.69 28.50
#